data_AF-A0A3L7BPX8-F1
#
_entry.id   AF-A0A3L7BPX8-F1
#
_cell.length_a   1.000
_cell.length_b   1.000
_cell.length_c   1.000
_cell.angle_alpha   90.00
_cell.angle_beta   90.00
_cell.angle_gamma   90.00
#
_symmetry.space_group_name_H-M   'P 1'
#
loop_
_entity.id
_entity.type
_entity.pdbx_description
1 polymer ?
#
loop_
_entity_poly.entity_id
_entity_poly.type
_entity_poly.pdbx_seq_one_letter_code
_entity_poly.pdbx_strand_id
1 'polypeptide(L)'
;MAYLEREDQMIRALWNEGLGRTVSADHALEMAIEGVADDAYRHHTRGCPFIKAAGEFPDPESPVRQVIRRHRAWFHAELRRLLAEAGRDDVDAKTETLAMLRDALMIGCFLDDRDVTRRTFVRTARRVAGLR
;
A
#
# COMPACT_ATOMS: atom_id res chain seq x y z
N MET A 1 9.37 -14.02 11.65
CA MET A 1 7.94 -14.25 11.34
C MET A 1 7.02 -13.41 12.21
N ALA A 2 7.00 -13.61 13.54
CA ALA A 2 6.13 -12.87 14.46
C ALA A 2 6.20 -11.33 14.32
N TYR A 3 7.37 -10.79 13.94
CA TYR A 3 7.51 -9.36 13.63
C TYR A 3 6.72 -8.95 12.36
N LEU A 4 6.89 -9.63 11.23
CA LEU A 4 6.17 -9.33 9.98
C LEU A 4 4.66 -9.52 10.12
N GLU A 5 4.23 -10.48 10.94
CA GLU A 5 2.80 -10.68 11.23
C GLU A 5 2.21 -9.52 12.02
N ARG A 6 2.96 -8.95 12.98
CA ARG A 6 2.54 -7.75 13.69
C ARG A 6 2.49 -6.53 12.77
N GLU A 7 3.47 -6.37 11.88
CA GLU A 7 3.46 -5.30 10.87
C GLU A 7 2.24 -5.44 9.94
N ASP A 8 1.91 -6.66 9.48
CA ASP A 8 0.72 -6.92 8.65
C ASP A 8 -0.57 -6.57 9.38
N GLN A 9 -0.69 -6.96 10.66
CA GLN A 9 -1.85 -6.62 11.50
C GLN A 9 -1.99 -5.12 11.71
N MET A 10 -0.89 -4.41 11.97
CA MET A 10 -0.87 -2.96 12.15
C MET A 10 -1.34 -2.25 10.87
N ILE A 11 -0.80 -2.61 9.71
CA ILE A 11 -1.18 -2.00 8.43
C ILE A 11 -2.67 -2.23 8.13
N ARG A 12 -3.17 -3.45 8.37
CA ARG A 12 -4.60 -3.77 8.21
C ARG A 12 -5.49 -2.95 9.15
N ALA A 13 -5.05 -2.76 10.40
CA ALA A 13 -5.78 -1.95 11.36
C ALA A 13 -5.86 -0.48 10.92
N LEU A 14 -4.73 0.12 10.51
CA LEU A 14 -4.69 1.49 9.99
C LEU A 14 -5.56 1.65 8.73
N TRP A 15 -5.52 0.68 7.83
CA TRP A 15 -6.37 0.65 6.64
C TRP A 15 -7.86 0.67 7.02
N ASN A 16 -8.28 -0.23 7.91
CA ASN A 16 -9.66 -0.33 8.34
C ASN A 16 -10.13 0.91 9.12
N GLU A 17 -9.28 1.47 9.97
CA GLU A 17 -9.57 2.70 10.71
C GLU A 17 -9.80 3.88 9.75
N GLY A 18 -8.91 4.05 8.76
CA GLY A 18 -9.04 5.08 7.74
C GLY A 18 -10.34 4.94 6.95
N LEU A 19 -10.64 3.72 6.49
CA LEU A 19 -11.86 3.44 5.73
C LEU A 19 -13.14 3.58 6.55
N GLY A 20 -13.12 3.28 7.85
CA GLY A 20 -14.27 3.43 8.74
C GLY A 20 -14.78 4.87 8.92
N ARG A 21 -14.01 5.86 8.46
CA ARG A 21 -14.36 7.30 8.51
C ARG A 21 -14.83 7.87 7.16
N THR A 22 -14.90 7.03 6.13
CA THR A 22 -15.20 7.48 4.77
C THR A 22 -16.70 7.71 4.58
N VAL A 23 -17.05 8.61 3.66
CA VAL A 23 -18.45 9.02 3.40
C VAL A 23 -18.89 8.76 1.95
N SER A 24 -17.97 8.31 1.10
CA SER A 24 -18.20 7.95 -0.29
C SER A 24 -17.08 7.04 -0.80
N ALA A 25 -17.30 6.36 -1.93
CA ALA A 25 -16.28 5.51 -2.54
C ALA A 25 -15.04 6.31 -2.99
N ASP A 26 -15.22 7.53 -3.49
CA ASP A 26 -14.12 8.43 -3.85
C ASP A 26 -13.33 8.88 -2.62
N HIS A 27 -14.02 9.19 -1.52
CA HIS A 27 -13.37 9.50 -0.25
C HIS A 27 -12.61 8.26 0.29
N ALA A 28 -13.10 7.04 0.06
CA ALA A 28 -12.39 5.83 0.44
C ALA A 28 -11.09 5.62 -0.34
N LEU A 29 -11.08 5.89 -1.65
CA LEU A 29 -9.85 5.89 -2.45
C LEU A 29 -8.86 6.96 -1.98
N GLU A 30 -9.35 8.17 -1.70
CA GLU A 30 -8.54 9.27 -1.14
C GLU A 30 -7.87 8.85 0.17
N MET A 31 -8.65 8.32 1.11
CA MET A 31 -8.15 7.89 2.42
C MET A 31 -7.20 6.71 2.32
N ALA A 32 -7.42 5.79 1.38
CA ALA A 32 -6.49 4.70 1.12
C ALA A 32 -5.13 5.22 0.61
N ILE A 33 -5.14 6.17 -0.32
CA ILE A 33 -3.90 6.79 -0.85
C ILE A 33 -3.17 7.54 0.25
N GLU A 34 -3.85 8.42 0.99
CA GLU A 34 -3.23 9.17 2.09
C GLU A 34 -2.75 8.25 3.21
N GLY A 35 -3.50 7.18 3.52
CA GLY A 35 -3.10 6.18 4.52
C GLY A 35 -1.81 5.46 4.13
N VAL A 36 -1.67 5.08 2.86
CA VAL A 36 -0.41 4.48 2.34
C VAL A 36 0.74 5.48 2.40
N ALA A 37 0.49 6.74 2.05
CA ALA A 37 1.48 7.81 2.14
C ALA A 37 1.92 8.06 3.59
N ASP A 38 0.98 8.08 4.53
CA ASP A 38 1.22 8.23 5.97
C ASP A 38 1.98 7.06 6.55
N ASP A 39 1.63 5.83 6.18
CA ASP A 39 2.31 4.62 6.62
C ASP A 39 3.80 4.64 6.19
N ALA A 40 4.05 4.86 4.90
CA ALA A 40 5.41 4.98 4.38
C ALA A 40 6.19 6.11 5.07
N TYR A 41 5.55 7.26 5.26
CA TYR A 41 6.19 8.43 5.83
C TYR A 41 6.46 8.25 7.32
N ARG A 42 5.54 7.69 8.12
CA ARG A 42 5.65 7.65 9.58
C ARG A 42 6.33 6.38 10.10
N HIS A 43 6.07 5.24 9.46
CA HIS A 43 6.43 3.92 10.01
C HIS A 43 7.57 3.25 9.23
N HIS A 44 7.84 3.64 7.99
CA HIS A 44 8.83 2.99 7.13
C HIS A 44 10.08 3.84 6.85
N THR A 45 10.50 4.66 7.82
CA THR A 45 11.70 5.51 7.75
C THR A 45 13.03 4.74 7.61
N ARG A 46 13.01 3.43 7.87
CA ARG A 46 14.15 2.51 7.67
C ARG A 46 13.87 1.46 6.60
N GLY A 47 12.99 1.79 5.65
CA GLY A 47 12.51 0.90 4.60
C GLY A 47 11.43 -0.07 5.06
N CYS A 48 10.63 -0.54 4.11
CA CYS A 48 9.55 -1.48 4.36
C CYS A 48 10.08 -2.85 4.86
N PRO A 49 9.56 -3.38 5.99
CA PRO A 49 10.03 -4.64 6.56
C PRO A 49 9.75 -5.84 5.63
N PHE A 50 8.66 -5.81 4.87
CA PHE A 50 8.32 -6.87 3.91
C PHE A 50 9.30 -6.93 2.73
N ILE A 51 9.70 -5.77 2.20
CA ILE A 51 10.64 -5.68 1.05
C ILE A 51 12.02 -6.18 1.48
N LYS A 52 12.53 -5.74 2.64
CA LYS A 52 13.81 -6.21 3.18
C LYS A 52 13.80 -7.73 3.42
N ALA A 53 12.74 -8.23 4.07
CA ALA A 53 12.58 -9.67 4.29
C ALA A 53 12.47 -10.47 2.98
N ALA A 54 11.84 -9.92 1.94
CA ALA A 54 11.78 -10.59 0.64
C ALA A 54 13.16 -10.79 0.00
N GLY A 55 14.10 -9.88 0.25
CA GLY A 55 15.50 -9.98 -0.20
C GLY A 55 16.34 -10.95 0.63
N GLU A 56 16.11 -11.01 1.94
CA GLU A 56 16.81 -11.94 2.84
C GLU A 56 16.36 -13.40 2.71
N PHE A 57 15.09 -13.63 2.35
CA PHE A 57 14.48 -14.95 2.25
C PHE A 57 14.03 -15.22 0.80
N PRO A 58 14.93 -15.65 -0.11
CA PRO A 58 14.61 -15.79 -1.53
C PRO A 58 13.76 -17.02 -1.86
N ASP A 59 13.78 -18.06 -1.02
CA ASP A 59 12.99 -19.28 -1.23
C ASP A 59 11.48 -18.95 -1.18
N PRO A 60 10.74 -19.10 -2.29
CA PRO A 60 9.33 -18.74 -2.37
C PRO A 60 8.45 -19.53 -1.39
N GLU A 61 8.87 -20.73 -1.01
CA GLU A 61 8.12 -21.60 -0.10
C GLU A 61 8.48 -21.39 1.37
N SER A 62 9.48 -20.55 1.65
CA SER A 62 9.82 -20.17 3.02
C SER A 62 8.61 -19.54 3.74
N PRO A 63 8.43 -19.81 5.04
CA PRO A 63 7.33 -19.22 5.81
C PRO A 63 7.27 -17.68 5.76
N VAL A 64 8.43 -17.02 5.65
CA VAL A 64 8.51 -15.55 5.48
C VAL A 64 7.89 -15.11 4.15
N ARG A 65 8.22 -15.79 3.05
CA ARG A 65 7.65 -15.49 1.74
C ARG A 65 6.15 -15.76 1.68
N GLN A 66 5.64 -16.74 2.41
CA GLN A 66 4.21 -16.98 2.53
C GLN A 66 3.47 -15.81 3.23
N VAL A 67 4.02 -15.29 4.33
CA VAL A 67 3.47 -14.10 5.02
C VAL A 67 3.44 -12.88 4.08
N ILE A 68 4.55 -12.64 3.36
CA ILE A 68 4.63 -11.54 2.38
C ILE A 68 3.59 -11.72 1.26
N ARG A 69 3.44 -12.94 0.73
CA ARG A 69 2.45 -13.26 -0.31
C ARG A 69 1.03 -12.94 0.15
N ARG A 70 0.67 -13.34 1.38
CA ARG A 70 -0.64 -13.09 1.98
C ARG A 70 -0.91 -11.60 2.21
N HIS A 71 0.09 -10.85 2.69
CA HIS A 71 0.00 -9.39 2.84
C HIS A 71 -0.27 -8.72 1.49
N ARG A 72 0.54 -9.05 0.47
CA ARG A 72 0.39 -8.47 -0.88
C ARG A 72 -0.95 -8.83 -1.51
N ALA A 73 -1.37 -10.09 -1.43
CA ALA A 73 -2.65 -10.54 -1.98
C ALA A 73 -3.83 -9.78 -1.36
N TRP A 74 -3.82 -9.58 -0.04
CA TRP A 74 -4.82 -8.76 0.63
C TRP A 74 -4.81 -7.30 0.16
N PHE A 75 -3.63 -6.68 0.07
CA PHE A 75 -3.52 -5.28 -0.34
C PHE A 75 -4.03 -5.07 -1.78
N HIS A 76 -3.69 -5.97 -2.71
CA HIS A 76 -4.24 -5.98 -4.06
C HIS A 76 -5.77 -6.14 -4.08
N ALA A 77 -6.30 -7.06 -3.27
CA ALA A 77 -7.74 -7.29 -3.18
C ALA A 77 -8.49 -6.05 -2.65
N GLU A 78 -7.95 -5.35 -1.65
CA GLU A 78 -8.54 -4.12 -1.13
C GLU A 78 -8.51 -2.97 -2.14
N LEU A 79 -7.38 -2.76 -2.84
CA LEU A 79 -7.31 -1.75 -3.90
C LEU A 79 -8.32 -2.04 -5.01
N ARG A 80 -8.40 -3.30 -5.47
CA ARG A 80 -9.38 -3.73 -6.48
C ARG A 80 -10.81 -3.47 -6.01
N ARG A 81 -11.12 -3.81 -4.75
CA ARG A 81 -12.44 -3.59 -4.15
C ARG A 81 -12.81 -2.11 -4.16
N LEU A 82 -11.93 -1.24 -3.66
CA LEU A 82 -12.18 0.20 -3.61
C LEU A 82 -12.36 0.82 -5.00
N LEU A 83 -11.54 0.41 -5.97
CA LEU A 83 -11.65 0.87 -7.36
C LEU A 83 -12.98 0.44 -8.00
N ALA A 84 -13.41 -0.80 -7.76
CA ALA A 84 -14.68 -1.32 -8.27
C ALA A 84 -15.89 -0.60 -7.62
N GLU A 85 -15.86 -0.40 -6.30
CA GLU A 85 -16.91 0.32 -5.56
C GLU A 85 -17.03 1.79 -5.99
N ALA A 86 -15.91 2.42 -6.39
CA ALA A 86 -15.89 3.75 -6.97
C ALA A 86 -16.25 3.80 -8.46
N GLY A 87 -16.65 2.67 -9.07
CA GLY A 87 -17.08 2.59 -10.45
C GLY A 87 -15.97 2.90 -11.47
N ARG A 88 -14.71 2.60 -11.14
CA ARG A 88 -13.58 2.86 -12.04
C ARG A 88 -13.54 1.84 -13.18
N ASP A 89 -13.17 2.31 -14.36
CA ASP A 89 -12.71 1.49 -15.48
C ASP A 89 -11.31 0.91 -15.20
N ASP A 90 -10.92 -0.10 -15.98
CA ASP A 90 -9.60 -0.74 -15.95
C ASP A 90 -9.13 -1.12 -14.54
N VAL A 91 -10.06 -1.64 -13.72
CA VAL A 91 -9.84 -1.92 -12.29
C VAL A 91 -8.57 -2.74 -12.06
N ASP A 92 -8.33 -3.78 -12.87
CA ASP A 92 -7.13 -4.62 -12.74
C ASP A 92 -5.84 -3.84 -13.00
N ALA A 93 -5.75 -3.13 -14.13
CA ALA A 93 -4.57 -2.35 -14.48
C ALA A 93 -4.29 -1.23 -13.46
N LYS A 94 -5.34 -0.57 -12.94
CA LYS A 94 -5.21 0.43 -11.88
C LYS A 94 -4.76 -0.18 -10.56
N THR A 95 -5.28 -1.35 -10.20
CA THR A 95 -4.86 -2.09 -8.99
C THR A 95 -3.37 -2.41 -9.05
N GLU A 96 -2.91 -2.98 -10.16
CA GLU A 96 -1.50 -3.31 -10.38
C GLU A 96 -0.61 -2.06 -10.32
N THR A 97 -1.04 -0.97 -10.96
CA THR A 97 -0.31 0.30 -10.97
C THR A 97 -0.22 0.90 -9.56
N LEU A 98 -1.31 0.94 -8.80
CA LEU A 98 -1.31 1.47 -7.43
C LEU A 98 -0.46 0.62 -6.49
N ALA A 99 -0.49 -0.71 -6.62
CA ALA A 99 0.38 -1.59 -5.85
C ALA A 99 1.87 -1.35 -6.16
N MET A 100 2.22 -1.20 -7.43
CA MET A 100 3.58 -0.84 -7.84
C MET A 100 4.00 0.53 -7.31
N LEU A 101 3.13 1.53 -7.36
CA LEU A 101 3.39 2.86 -6.80
C LEU A 101 3.62 2.81 -5.29
N ARG A 102 2.87 1.98 -4.56
CA ARG A 102 3.09 1.75 -3.13
C ARG A 102 4.47 1.16 -2.87
N ASP A 103 4.91 0.17 -3.64
CA ASP A 103 6.25 -0.39 -3.49
C ASP A 103 7.34 0.66 -3.79
N ALA A 104 7.17 1.48 -4.82
CA ALA A 104 8.07 2.59 -5.13
C ALA A 104 8.12 3.63 -4.01
N LEU A 105 6.97 4.00 -3.43
CA LEU A 105 6.90 4.90 -2.27
C LEU A 105 7.65 4.32 -1.05
N MET A 106 7.46 3.04 -0.76
CA MET A 106 8.11 2.36 0.38
C MET A 106 9.64 2.37 0.27
N ILE A 107 10.16 2.32 -0.95
CA ILE A 107 11.60 2.39 -1.24
C ILE A 107 12.07 3.85 -1.28
N GLY A 108 11.38 4.73 -2.01
CA GLY A 108 11.75 6.13 -2.16
C GLY A 108 11.73 6.91 -0.85
N CYS A 109 10.81 6.62 0.07
CA CYS A 109 10.82 7.23 1.41
C CYS A 109 12.03 6.80 2.25
N PHE A 110 12.71 5.73 1.88
CA PHE A 110 13.92 5.27 2.55
C PHE A 110 15.19 5.79 1.87
N LEU A 111 15.19 5.92 0.53
CA LEU A 111 16.38 6.27 -0.24
C LEU A 111 16.49 7.75 -0.62
N ASP A 112 15.35 8.43 -0.79
CA ASP A 112 15.27 9.78 -1.35
C ASP A 112 14.70 10.80 -0.34
N ASP A 113 14.49 12.04 -0.81
CA ASP A 113 13.74 13.04 -0.06
C ASP A 113 12.28 12.57 0.16
N ARG A 114 11.94 12.35 1.43
CA ARG A 114 10.65 11.80 1.85
C ARG A 114 9.47 12.71 1.50
N ASP A 115 9.65 14.02 1.57
CA ASP A 115 8.58 14.96 1.27
C ASP A 115 8.32 15.01 -0.25
N VAL A 116 9.39 14.99 -1.06
CA VAL A 116 9.28 14.90 -2.53
C VAL A 116 8.64 13.57 -2.94
N THR A 117 9.09 12.46 -2.38
CA THR A 117 8.56 11.12 -2.68
C THR A 117 7.08 11.02 -2.30
N ARG A 118 6.71 11.44 -1.09
CA ARG A 118 5.30 11.43 -0.64
C ARG A 118 4.41 12.24 -1.59
N ARG A 119 4.77 13.51 -1.87
CA ARG A 119 3.99 14.38 -2.76
C ARG A 119 3.85 13.77 -4.16
N THR A 120 4.91 13.16 -4.67
CA THR A 120 4.91 12.52 -5.99
C THR A 120 3.99 11.29 -6.03
N PHE A 121 4.04 10.45 -4.99
CA PHE A 121 3.13 9.30 -4.86
C PHE A 121 1.68 9.76 -4.81
N VAL A 122 1.32 10.68 -3.88
CA VAL A 122 -0.07 11.12 -3.70
C VAL A 122 -0.65 11.66 -5.01
N ARG A 123 0.06 12.59 -5.67
CA ARG A 123 -0.36 13.16 -6.96
C ARG A 123 -0.58 12.08 -8.03
N THR A 124 0.35 11.14 -8.14
CA THR A 124 0.32 10.11 -9.20
C THR A 124 -0.75 9.06 -8.91
N ALA A 125 -0.86 8.61 -7.67
CA ALA A 125 -1.85 7.65 -7.22
C ALA A 125 -3.28 8.19 -7.40
N ARG A 126 -3.54 9.45 -7.05
CA ARG A 126 -4.83 10.11 -7.29
C ARG A 126 -5.21 10.09 -8.78
N ARG A 127 -4.26 10.42 -9.67
CA ARG A 127 -4.48 10.37 -11.12
C ARG A 127 -4.81 8.95 -11.60
N VAL A 128 -4.08 7.94 -11.14
CA VAL A 128 -4.34 6.53 -11.49
C VAL A 128 -5.70 6.08 -10.97
N ALA A 129 -6.08 6.48 -9.76
CA ALA A 129 -7.37 6.16 -9.15
C ALA A 129 -8.56 6.88 -9.82
N GLY A 130 -8.31 7.86 -10.70
CA GLY A 130 -9.35 8.66 -11.33
C GLY A 130 -9.97 9.72 -10.40
N LEU A 131 -9.24 10.12 -9.36
CA LEU A 131 -9.61 11.21 -8.46
C LEU A 131 -9.15 12.54 -9.08
N ARG A 132 -10.05 13.54 -9.13
CA ARG A 132 -9.77 14.90 -9.58
C ARG A 132 -9.17 15.70 -8.43
#